data_AF-A0ABD5W5L4-F1
#
_entry.id   AF-A0ABD5W5L4-F1
#
_cell.length_a   1.000
_cell.length_b   1.000
_cell.length_c   1.000
_cell.angle_alpha   90.00
_cell.angle_beta   90.00
_cell.angle_gamma   90.00
#
_symmetry.space_group_name_H-M   'P 1'
#
loop_
_entity.id
_entity.type
_entity.pdbx_description
1 polymer ?
#
loop_
_entity_poly.entity_id
_entity_poly.type
_entity_poly.pdbx_seq_one_letter_code
_entity_poly.pdbx_strand_id
1 'polypeptide(L)'
;MVRRRLGDPFAWSSQGFLENAVAGANPLHGLFTWFANYPGVIDPLVVTGQILIGVALLFGIAVRFAALMGGLQMLFFWTAAWQDGVMAGLPVEHGYVVDSTFVYLLLLFGLGAWGAGRVVGLDAKLEETEIVQNSPWLRLLLG
;
A
#
# COMPACT_ATOMS: atom_id res chain seq x y z
N MET A 1 -13.74 28.75 -1.14
CA MET A 1 -14.81 27.95 -1.79
C MET A 1 -14.16 26.98 -2.78
N VAL A 2 -13.95 25.73 -2.39
CA VAL A 2 -13.43 24.70 -3.31
C VAL A 2 -14.62 24.16 -4.10
N ARG A 3 -14.69 24.51 -5.38
CA ARG A 3 -15.72 24.01 -6.30
C ARG A 3 -15.41 22.53 -6.57
N ARG A 4 -16.01 21.62 -5.79
CA ARG A 4 -15.98 20.18 -6.07
C ARG A 4 -16.54 19.96 -7.47
N ARG A 5 -15.67 19.70 -8.44
CA ARG A 5 -16.08 19.27 -9.78
C ARG A 5 -16.50 17.81 -9.65
N LEU A 6 -17.71 17.48 -10.10
CA LEU A 6 -18.13 16.08 -10.25
C LEU A 6 -17.09 15.36 -11.12
N GLY A 7 -16.45 14.34 -10.55
CA GLY A 7 -15.43 13.53 -11.25
C GLY A 7 -13.97 13.93 -11.04
N ASP A 8 -13.63 14.72 -10.02
CA ASP A 8 -12.23 14.93 -9.64
C ASP A 8 -11.74 13.80 -8.70
N PRO A 9 -10.98 12.80 -9.20
CA PRO A 9 -10.51 11.67 -8.38
C PRO A 9 -9.57 12.10 -7.25
N PHE A 10 -9.07 13.34 -7.27
CA PHE A 10 -8.20 13.91 -6.24
C PHE A 10 -8.96 14.80 -5.24
N ALA A 11 -10.29 14.81 -5.27
CA ALA A 11 -11.10 15.54 -4.29
C ALA A 11 -11.16 14.87 -2.90
N TRP A 12 -10.67 13.63 -2.77
CA TRP A 12 -10.50 12.93 -1.50
C TRP A 12 -9.25 13.41 -0.77
N SER A 13 -9.27 13.41 0.56
CA SER A 13 -8.11 13.72 1.38
C SER A 13 -7.97 12.79 2.58
N SER A 14 -6.73 12.40 2.87
CA SER A 14 -6.35 11.60 4.03
C SER A 14 -6.25 12.41 5.32
N GLN A 15 -6.17 13.75 5.23
CA GLN A 15 -5.89 14.63 6.36
C GLN A 15 -6.84 14.40 7.54
N GLY A 16 -8.15 14.39 7.29
CA GLY A 16 -9.14 14.21 8.36
C GLY A 16 -9.04 12.84 9.06
N PHE A 17 -8.65 11.80 8.32
CA PHE A 17 -8.37 10.48 8.90
C PHE A 17 -7.11 10.53 9.77
N LEU A 18 -6.02 11.09 9.26
CA LEU A 18 -4.74 11.16 9.96
C LEU A 18 -4.80 12.01 11.24
N GLU A 19 -5.63 13.04 11.28
CA GLU A 19 -5.82 13.91 12.45
C GLU A 19 -6.72 13.30 13.51
N ASN A 20 -7.77 12.56 13.10
CA ASN A 20 -8.88 12.24 14.01
C ASN A 20 -9.11 10.75 14.22
N ALA A 21 -8.71 9.89 13.30
CA ALA A 21 -8.97 8.45 13.36
C ALA A 21 -7.81 7.65 13.96
N VAL A 22 -6.58 8.18 13.94
CA VAL A 22 -5.42 7.53 14.55
C VAL A 22 -5.46 7.73 16.06
N ALA A 23 -5.56 6.65 16.81
CA ALA A 23 -5.66 6.70 18.27
C ALA A 23 -4.46 7.41 18.91
N GLY A 24 -4.69 8.22 19.94
CA GLY A 24 -3.61 8.92 20.65
C GLY A 24 -2.64 7.98 21.39
N ALA A 25 -3.08 6.76 21.71
CA ALA A 25 -2.25 5.71 22.30
C ALA A 25 -1.34 5.00 21.27
N ASN A 26 -1.54 5.24 19.97
CA ASN A 26 -0.76 4.63 18.91
C ASN A 26 0.71 5.12 18.99
N PRO A 27 1.71 4.23 19.03
CA PRO A 27 3.12 4.63 19.14
C PRO A 27 3.61 5.46 17.94
N LEU A 28 2.93 5.37 16.80
CA LEU A 28 3.21 6.13 15.59
C LEU A 28 2.27 7.33 15.40
N HIS A 29 1.46 7.69 16.40
CA HIS A 29 0.52 8.81 16.31
C HIS A 29 1.19 10.11 15.83
N GLY A 30 2.38 10.43 16.37
CA GLY A 30 3.18 11.59 15.96
C GLY A 30 3.60 11.57 14.48
N LEU A 31 3.90 10.39 13.92
CA LEU A 31 4.24 10.22 12.51
C LEU A 31 3.02 10.46 11.60
N PHE A 32 1.87 9.90 11.95
CA PHE A 32 0.64 10.05 11.15
C PHE A 32 0.08 11.47 11.20
N THR A 33 0.10 12.09 12.38
CA THR A 33 -0.25 13.52 12.52
C THR A 33 0.76 14.43 11.82
N TRP A 34 2.04 14.05 11.73
CA TRP A 34 2.99 14.76 10.88
C TRP A 34 2.60 14.69 9.41
N PHE A 35 2.25 13.51 8.89
CA PHE A 35 1.75 13.34 7.52
C PHE A 35 0.50 14.18 7.23
N ALA A 36 -0.38 14.38 8.22
CA ALA A 36 -1.57 15.22 8.07
C ALA A 36 -1.26 16.67 7.68
N ASN A 37 -0.05 17.17 7.96
CA ASN A 37 0.37 18.52 7.56
C ASN A 37 0.75 18.62 6.07
N TYR A 38 0.84 17.49 5.35
CA TYR A 38 1.28 17.43 3.96
C TYR A 38 0.26 16.74 3.03
N PRO A 39 -1.04 17.10 3.06
CA PRO A 39 -2.06 16.44 2.24
C PRO A 39 -1.77 16.54 0.74
N GLY A 40 -1.14 17.64 0.29
CA GLY A 40 -0.75 17.83 -1.11
C GLY A 40 0.28 16.82 -1.63
N VAL A 41 0.96 16.07 -0.75
CA VAL A 41 1.91 15.01 -1.11
C VAL A 41 1.32 13.64 -0.78
N ILE A 42 0.71 13.49 0.39
CA ILE A 42 0.20 12.20 0.86
C ILE A 42 -1.03 11.75 0.07
N ASP A 43 -1.97 12.65 -0.22
CA ASP A 43 -3.21 12.29 -0.91
C ASP A 43 -2.94 11.75 -2.32
N PRO A 44 -2.13 12.42 -3.17
CA PRO A 44 -1.77 11.87 -4.48
C PRO A 44 -1.00 10.56 -4.37
N LEU A 45 -0.07 10.40 -3.42
CA LEU A 45 0.69 9.17 -3.26
C LEU A 45 -0.22 7.97 -2.94
N VAL A 46 -1.20 8.14 -2.05
CA VAL A 46 -2.16 7.08 -1.73
C VAL A 46 -3.03 6.75 -2.93
N VAL A 47 -3.63 7.76 -3.57
CA VAL A 47 -4.56 7.55 -4.69
C VAL A 47 -3.85 6.94 -5.91
N THR A 48 -2.73 7.56 -6.32
CA THR A 48 -1.96 7.07 -7.48
C THR A 48 -1.28 5.74 -7.19
N GLY A 49 -0.78 5.53 -5.97
CA GLY A 49 -0.21 4.27 -5.52
C GLY A 49 -1.21 3.12 -5.68
N GLN A 50 -2.41 3.26 -5.13
CA GLN A 50 -3.45 2.24 -5.24
C GLN A 50 -3.86 1.94 -6.68
N ILE A 51 -4.00 2.98 -7.52
CA ILE A 51 -4.34 2.81 -8.94
C ILE A 51 -3.22 2.05 -9.65
N LEU A 52 -1.95 2.46 -9.47
CA LEU A 52 -0.81 1.83 -10.13
C LEU A 52 -0.61 0.38 -9.67
N ILE A 53 -0.73 0.11 -8.37
CA ILE A 53 -0.67 -1.24 -7.81
C ILE A 53 -1.80 -2.09 -8.40
N GLY A 54 -3.04 -1.59 -8.40
CA GLY A 54 -4.19 -2.31 -8.95
C GLY A 54 -4.03 -2.64 -10.44
N VAL A 55 -3.61 -1.66 -11.25
CA VAL A 55 -3.34 -1.84 -12.68
C VAL A 55 -2.23 -2.87 -12.90
N ALA A 56 -1.10 -2.74 -12.19
CA ALA A 56 0.02 -3.66 -12.30
C ALA A 56 -0.38 -5.11 -11.96
N LEU A 57 -1.15 -5.31 -10.89
CA LEU A 57 -1.63 -6.65 -10.49
C LEU A 57 -2.67 -7.20 -11.48
N LEU A 58 -3.58 -6.37 -12.00
CA LEU A 58 -4.60 -6.81 -12.96
C LEU A 58 -4.00 -7.24 -14.30
N PHE A 59 -3.02 -6.50 -14.81
CA PHE A 59 -2.35 -6.83 -16.07
C PHE A 59 -1.17 -7.78 -15.88
N GLY A 60 -0.79 -8.09 -14.63
CA GLY A 60 0.36 -8.94 -14.35
C GLY A 60 1.69 -8.33 -14.81
N ILE A 61 1.86 -7.01 -14.67
CA ILE A 61 3.07 -6.26 -15.07
C ILE A 61 3.76 -5.73 -13.81
N ALA A 62 5.05 -6.02 -13.67
CA ALA A 62 5.85 -5.71 -12.48
C ALA A 62 5.17 -6.18 -11.18
N VAL A 63 4.59 -7.39 -11.19
CA VAL A 63 3.76 -7.91 -10.08
C VAL A 63 4.55 -7.94 -8.79
N ARG A 64 5.82 -8.34 -8.83
CA ARG A 64 6.67 -8.38 -7.64
C ARG A 64 6.82 -6.98 -7.03
N PHE A 65 7.17 -5.99 -7.84
CA PHE A 65 7.27 -4.61 -7.37
C PHE A 65 5.93 -4.05 -6.88
N ALA A 66 4.85 -4.26 -7.63
CA ALA A 66 3.51 -3.81 -7.28
C ALA A 66 3.02 -4.43 -5.97
N ALA A 67 3.25 -5.73 -5.76
CA ALA A 67 2.91 -6.44 -4.54
C ALA A 67 3.75 -5.95 -3.35
N LEU A 68 5.05 -5.66 -3.54
CA LEU A 68 5.88 -5.06 -2.50
C LEU A 68 5.40 -3.66 -2.10
N MET A 69 5.06 -2.80 -3.07
CA MET A 69 4.53 -1.46 -2.80
C MET A 69 3.13 -1.50 -2.18
N GLY A 70 2.27 -2.39 -2.64
CA GLY A 70 0.98 -2.64 -2.01
C GLY A 70 1.12 -3.16 -0.59
N GLY A 71 2.05 -4.08 -0.34
CA GLY A 71 2.39 -4.54 1.00
C GLY A 71 2.87 -3.39 1.89
N LEU A 72 3.79 -2.56 1.40
CA LEU A 72 4.25 -1.37 2.12
C LEU A 72 3.09 -0.42 2.45
N GLN A 73 2.17 -0.19 1.53
CA GLN A 73 1.00 0.64 1.78
C GLN A 73 0.07 0.02 2.83
N MET A 74 -0.20 -1.28 2.73
CA MET A 74 -1.00 -2.00 3.73
C MET A 74 -0.34 -1.97 5.11
N LEU A 75 0.99 -1.97 5.19
CA LEU A 75 1.73 -1.82 6.44
C LEU A 75 1.44 -0.46 7.10
N PHE A 76 1.41 0.63 6.33
CA PHE A 76 1.05 1.95 6.86
C PHE A 76 -0.41 1.99 7.33
N PHE A 77 -1.33 1.42 6.57
CA PHE A 77 -2.75 1.39 6.98
C PHE A 77 -2.99 0.52 8.21
N TRP A 78 -2.32 -0.63 8.28
CA TRP A 78 -2.34 -1.52 9.44
C TRP A 78 -1.85 -0.81 10.69
N THR A 79 -0.66 -0.19 10.61
CA THR A 79 -0.09 0.53 11.76
C THR A 79 -0.89 1.77 12.15
N ALA A 80 -1.59 2.41 11.20
CA ALA A 80 -2.51 3.52 11.50
C ALA A 80 -3.80 3.06 12.21
N ALA A 81 -4.24 1.82 11.95
CA ALA A 81 -5.47 1.25 12.51
C ALA A 81 -5.33 0.79 13.96
N TRP A 82 -4.12 0.75 14.51
CA TRP A 82 -3.87 0.37 15.90
C TRP A 82 -4.55 1.36 16.87
N GLN A 83 -5.55 0.86 17.59
CA GLN A 83 -6.34 1.66 18.54
C GLN A 83 -5.82 1.59 19.97
N ASP A 84 -5.28 0.43 20.38
CA ASP A 84 -4.75 0.24 21.73
C ASP A 84 -3.23 0.48 21.80
N GLY A 85 -2.67 0.54 23.00
CA GLY A 85 -1.22 0.55 23.16
C GLY A 85 -0.63 -0.85 22.93
N VAL A 86 0.67 -0.94 22.60
CA VAL A 86 1.40 -2.22 22.48
C VAL A 86 1.27 -3.12 23.72
N MET A 87 0.95 -2.52 24.87
CA MET A 87 0.78 -3.17 26.17
C MET A 87 -0.62 -3.76 26.42
N ALA A 88 -1.60 -3.54 25.54
CA ALA A 88 -2.99 -3.97 25.74
C ALA A 88 -3.23 -5.47 25.45
N GLY A 89 -2.18 -6.21 25.06
CA GLY A 89 -2.31 -7.61 24.63
C GLY A 89 -2.90 -7.72 23.22
N LEU A 90 -3.17 -8.94 22.77
CA LEU A 90 -3.88 -9.24 21.52
C LEU A 90 -5.37 -9.46 21.86
N PRO A 91 -6.24 -8.43 21.89
CA PRO A 91 -7.64 -8.62 22.22
C PRO A 91 -8.31 -9.31 21.03
N VAL A 92 -8.88 -10.49 21.24
CA VAL A 92 -9.42 -11.34 20.16
C VAL A 92 -10.79 -10.87 19.67
N GLU A 93 -11.50 -10.03 20.43
CA GLU A 93 -12.83 -9.53 20.04
C GLU A 93 -12.79 -8.60 18.83
N HIS A 94 -11.77 -7.72 18.71
CA HIS A 94 -11.56 -6.81 17.57
C HIS A 94 -10.06 -6.61 17.24
N GLY A 95 -9.26 -7.67 17.41
CA GLY A 95 -7.89 -7.84 16.95
C GLY A 95 -7.02 -6.59 16.81
N TYR A 96 -6.35 -6.16 17.89
CA TYR A 96 -5.34 -5.08 17.88
C TYR A 96 -4.27 -5.24 16.77
N VAL A 97 -3.92 -6.48 16.43
CA VAL A 97 -2.82 -6.83 15.50
C VAL A 97 -3.31 -7.53 14.24
N VAL A 98 -4.43 -8.26 14.28
CA VAL A 98 -4.90 -9.09 13.16
C VAL A 98 -6.24 -8.57 12.68
N ASP A 99 -6.19 -7.77 11.63
CA ASP A 99 -7.32 -7.22 10.89
C ASP A 99 -7.17 -7.48 9.39
N SER A 100 -8.14 -7.00 8.59
CA SER A 100 -8.15 -7.22 7.14
C SER A 100 -6.93 -6.62 6.44
N THR A 101 -6.45 -5.45 6.87
CA THR A 101 -5.27 -4.79 6.31
C THR A 101 -3.99 -5.57 6.60
N PHE A 102 -3.90 -6.19 7.78
CA PHE A 102 -2.82 -7.14 8.08
C PHE A 102 -2.88 -8.39 7.19
N VAL A 103 -4.07 -8.94 6.96
CA VAL A 103 -4.23 -10.09 6.03
C VAL A 103 -3.82 -9.69 4.62
N TYR A 104 -4.22 -8.52 4.13
CA TYR A 104 -3.82 -8.02 2.81
C TYR A 104 -2.31 -7.79 2.71
N LEU A 105 -1.69 -7.27 3.78
CA LEU A 105 -0.24 -7.14 3.89
C LEU A 105 0.45 -8.49 3.67
N LEU A 106 0.03 -9.54 4.38
CA LEU A 106 0.61 -10.88 4.25
C LEU A 106 0.39 -11.47 2.86
N LEU A 107 -0.81 -11.31 2.29
CA LEU A 107 -1.11 -11.79 0.95
C LEU A 107 -0.24 -11.11 -0.12
N LEU A 108 -0.09 -9.79 -0.04
CA LEU A 108 0.73 -9.02 -0.99
C LEU A 108 2.22 -9.32 -0.81
N PHE A 109 2.72 -9.43 0.42
CA PHE A 109 4.10 -9.89 0.65
C PHE A 109 4.33 -11.31 0.14
N GLY A 110 3.39 -12.23 0.37
CA GLY A 110 3.44 -13.59 -0.15
C GLY A 110 3.47 -13.62 -1.68
N LEU A 111 2.59 -12.83 -2.32
CA LEU A 111 2.52 -12.71 -3.77
C LEU A 111 3.81 -12.15 -4.38
N GLY A 112 4.39 -11.13 -3.75
CA GLY A 112 5.65 -10.52 -4.15
C GLY A 112 6.85 -11.43 -3.92
N ALA A 113 6.90 -12.14 -2.79
CA ALA A 113 7.98 -13.06 -2.45
C ALA A 113 8.01 -14.29 -3.38
N TRP A 114 6.85 -14.80 -3.77
CA TRP A 114 6.73 -15.96 -4.66
C TRP A 114 6.95 -15.59 -6.14
N GLY A 115 6.91 -14.30 -6.50
CA GLY A 115 7.05 -13.87 -7.89
C GLY A 115 5.90 -14.36 -8.77
N ALA A 116 4.65 -14.24 -8.28
CA ALA A 116 3.47 -14.73 -9.00
C ALA A 116 3.30 -14.17 -10.42
N GLY A 117 3.90 -12.99 -10.70
CA GLY A 117 3.97 -12.42 -12.04
C GLY A 117 4.64 -13.31 -13.06
N ARG A 118 5.71 -14.02 -12.69
CA ARG A 118 6.42 -14.94 -13.61
C ARG A 118 5.61 -16.19 -13.94
N VAL A 119 4.73 -16.63 -13.03
CA VAL A 119 3.97 -17.88 -13.21
C VAL A 119 2.64 -17.63 -13.94
N VAL A 120 1.95 -16.52 -13.64
CA VAL A 120 0.57 -16.29 -14.11
C VAL A 120 0.40 -14.93 -14.82
N GLY A 121 1.38 -14.02 -14.72
CA GLY A 121 1.31 -12.68 -15.27
C GLY A 121 1.98 -12.49 -16.64
N LEU A 122 1.96 -11.25 -17.13
CA LEU A 122 2.67 -10.83 -18.34
C LEU A 122 4.18 -10.65 -18.10
N ASP A 123 4.63 -10.65 -16.83
CA ASP A 123 6.04 -10.54 -16.46
C ASP A 123 6.92 -11.58 -17.17
N ALA A 124 6.44 -12.82 -17.35
CA ALA A 124 7.17 -13.84 -18.09
C ALA A 124 7.49 -13.43 -19.54
N LYS A 125 6.53 -12.80 -20.23
CA LYS A 125 6.72 -12.31 -21.61
C LYS A 125 7.61 -11.08 -21.67
N LEU A 126 7.57 -10.23 -20.64
CA LEU A 126 8.42 -9.04 -20.56
C LEU A 126 9.87 -9.42 -20.27
N GLU A 127 10.12 -10.45 -19.46
CA GLU A 127 11.46 -10.96 -19.17
C GLU A 127 12.20 -11.48 -20.42
N GLU A 128 11.46 -11.97 -21.42
CA GLU A 128 12.04 -12.43 -22.69
C GLU A 128 12.54 -11.27 -23.58
N THR A 129 12.16 -10.02 -23.30
CA THR A 129 12.58 -8.87 -24.12
C THR A 129 14.06 -8.51 -23.90
N GLU A 130 14.75 -8.09 -24.96
CA GLU A 130 16.19 -7.73 -24.91
C GLU A 130 16.49 -6.63 -23.87
N ILE A 131 15.53 -5.72 -23.62
CA ILE A 131 15.67 -4.63 -22.65
C ILE A 131 15.79 -5.19 -21.23
N VAL A 132 14.95 -6.16 -20.86
CA VAL A 132 14.98 -6.79 -19.54
C VAL A 132 16.16 -7.75 -19.44
N GLN A 133 16.49 -8.46 -20.52
CA GLN A 133 17.63 -9.37 -20.51
C GLN A 133 18.97 -8.63 -20.28
N ASN A 134 19.14 -7.44 -20.85
CA ASN A 134 20.36 -6.66 -20.69
C ASN A 134 20.44 -5.86 -19.37
N SER A 135 19.42 -5.95 -18.51
CA SER A 135 19.29 -5.13 -17.31
C SER A 135 18.99 -5.97 -16.06
N PRO A 136 19.97 -6.16 -15.15
CA PRO A 136 19.79 -6.94 -13.93
C PRO A 136 18.71 -6.39 -12.99
N TRP A 137 18.51 -5.06 -12.97
CA TRP A 137 17.53 -4.42 -12.08
C TRP A 137 16.09 -4.65 -12.56
N LEU A 138 15.86 -4.70 -13.88
CA LEU A 138 14.53 -5.00 -14.43
C LEU A 138 14.13 -6.44 -14.12
N ARG A 139 15.06 -7.40 -14.24
CA ARG A 139 14.81 -8.80 -13.83
C ARG A 139 14.43 -8.90 -12.35
N LEU A 140 15.09 -8.12 -11.47
CA LEU A 140 14.76 -8.10 -10.05
C LEU A 140 13.37 -7.52 -9.77
N LEU A 141 12.95 -6.49 -10.52
CA LEU A 141 11.66 -5.82 -10.35
C LEU A 141 10.48 -6.63 -10.89
N LEU A 142 10.66 -7.34 -12.00
CA LEU A 142 9.65 -8.24 -12.56
C LEU A 142 9.56 -9.54 -11.76
N GLY A 143 10.71 -10.03 -11.26
CA GLY A 143 10.81 -11.12 -10.29
C GLY A 143 11.20 -12.44 -10.92
#